data_AF-A0AAW4V7E3-F1
#
_entry.id   AF-A0AAW4V7E3-F1
#
_cell.length_a   1.000
_cell.length_b   1.000
_cell.length_c   1.000
_cell.angle_alpha   90.00
_cell.angle_beta   90.00
_cell.angle_gamma   90.00
#
_symmetry.space_group_name_H-M   'P 1'
#
loop_
_entity.id
_entity.type
_entity.pdbx_description
1 polymer ?
#
loop_
_entity_poly.entity_id
_entity_poly.type
_entity_poly.pdbx_seq_one_letter_code
_entity_poly.pdbx_strand_id
1 'polypeptide(L)'
;MIQFVGRDAYKQFWNFSKDEKENLATQLAIELPALRGKVGASQEEIASAVGISRQTYSAYENRTRPIPWSLYLALLFYFDYIPSTHYMIRQLELFPNERSYGNKT
;
A
#
# COMPACT_ATOMS: atom_id res chain seq x y z
N MET A 1 -12.24 4.37 16.43
CA MET A 1 -13.72 4.27 16.48
C MET A 1 -14.14 3.01 15.70
N ILE A 2 -13.97 1.83 16.31
CA ILE A 2 -14.40 0.53 15.78
C ILE A 2 -15.36 -0.05 16.82
N GLN A 3 -16.52 0.59 16.98
CA GLN A 3 -17.57 0.12 17.88
C GLN A 3 -18.93 0.31 17.24
N PHE A 4 -19.13 -0.07 15.97
CA PHE A 4 -20.48 -0.38 15.47
C PHE A 4 -20.50 -1.04 14.09
N VAL A 5 -19.70 -2.09 13.88
CA VAL A 5 -19.88 -2.86 12.65
C VAL A 5 -19.77 -4.33 13.04
N GLY A 6 -20.87 -5.06 12.86
CA GLY A 6 -21.04 -6.43 13.34
C GLY A 6 -19.92 -7.36 12.90
N ARG A 7 -19.90 -8.59 13.43
CA ARG A 7 -18.82 -9.57 13.24
C ARG A 7 -18.32 -9.71 11.78
N ASP A 8 -19.13 -9.41 10.76
CA ASP A 8 -18.76 -9.54 9.34
C ASP A 8 -18.29 -8.26 8.64
N ALA A 9 -18.27 -7.12 9.33
CA ALA A 9 -17.84 -5.83 8.81
C ALA A 9 -16.45 -5.84 8.18
N TYR A 10 -15.52 -6.50 8.86
CA TYR A 10 -14.14 -6.60 8.39
C TYR A 10 -14.07 -7.42 7.09
N LYS A 11 -14.98 -8.37 6.87
CA LYS A 11 -15.04 -9.15 5.63
C LYS A 11 -15.43 -8.24 4.47
N GLN A 12 -16.39 -7.36 4.68
CA GLN A 12 -16.79 -6.37 3.67
C GLN A 12 -15.66 -5.37 3.40
N PHE A 13 -14.98 -4.91 4.44
CA PHE A 13 -13.84 -3.99 4.32
C PHE A 13 -12.68 -4.62 3.53
N TRP A 14 -12.35 -5.89 3.78
CA TRP A 14 -11.22 -6.55 3.12
C TRP A 14 -11.62 -7.32 1.84
N ASN A 15 -12.81 -7.07 1.29
CA ASN A 15 -13.28 -7.71 0.07
C ASN A 15 -12.99 -6.84 -1.15
N PHE A 16 -11.86 -7.09 -1.80
CA PHE A 16 -11.47 -6.44 -3.05
C PHE A 16 -11.56 -7.40 -4.23
N SER A 17 -12.13 -6.91 -5.33
CA SER A 17 -12.02 -7.53 -6.65
C SER A 17 -10.57 -7.61 -7.12
N LYS A 18 -10.32 -8.40 -8.15
CA LYS A 18 -9.00 -8.50 -8.78
C LYS A 18 -8.54 -7.14 -9.31
N ASP A 19 -9.41 -6.42 -10.01
CA ASP A 19 -9.10 -5.15 -10.63
C ASP A 19 -8.81 -4.05 -9.59
N GLU A 20 -9.54 -4.03 -8.47
CA GLU A 20 -9.25 -3.10 -7.36
C GLU A 20 -7.85 -3.35 -6.76
N LYS A 21 -7.48 -4.62 -6.56
CA LYS A 21 -6.14 -4.97 -6.07
C LYS A 21 -5.06 -4.56 -7.05
N GLU A 22 -5.26 -4.81 -8.34
CA GLU A 22 -4.30 -4.46 -9.39
C GLU A 22 -4.15 -2.93 -9.52
N ASN A 23 -5.25 -2.18 -9.42
CA ASN A 23 -5.23 -0.72 -9.45
C ASN A 23 -4.45 -0.15 -8.26
N LEU A 24 -4.76 -0.59 -7.03
CA LEU A 24 -4.06 -0.14 -5.82
C LEU A 24 -2.57 -0.49 -5.86
N ALA A 25 -2.23 -1.71 -6.28
CA ALA A 25 -0.86 -2.16 -6.42
C ALA A 25 -0.09 -1.34 -7.48
N THR A 26 -0.74 -0.98 -8.58
CA THR A 26 -0.16 -0.16 -9.64
C THR A 26 0.09 1.27 -9.17
N GLN A 27 -0.86 1.88 -8.48
CA GLN A 27 -0.68 3.22 -7.89
C GLN A 27 0.46 3.23 -6.88
N LEU A 28 0.54 2.22 -6.01
CA LEU A 28 1.65 2.09 -5.07
C LEU A 28 2.99 1.99 -5.81
N ALA A 29 3.08 1.18 -6.86
CA ALA A 29 4.30 1.02 -7.65
C ALA A 29 4.78 2.33 -8.28
N ILE A 30 3.86 3.20 -8.73
CA ILE A 30 4.17 4.53 -9.25
C ILE A 30 4.81 5.42 -8.17
N GLU A 31 4.31 5.33 -6.95
CA GLU A 31 4.70 6.19 -5.82
C GLU A 31 5.91 5.66 -5.01
N LEU A 32 6.33 4.41 -5.23
CA LEU A 32 7.47 3.81 -4.54
C LEU A 32 8.75 4.68 -4.54
N PRO A 33 9.20 5.30 -5.65
CA PRO A 33 10.39 6.15 -5.63
C PRO A 33 10.23 7.37 -4.72
N ALA A 34 9.05 8.00 -4.74
CA ALA A 34 8.76 9.21 -3.96
C ALA A 34 8.64 8.88 -2.48
N LEU A 35 7.92 7.81 -2.13
CA LEU A 35 7.81 7.30 -0.76
C LEU A 35 9.18 6.89 -0.21
N ARG A 36 9.97 6.16 -0.99
CA ARG A 36 11.34 5.78 -0.62
C ARG A 36 12.22 7.02 -0.40
N GLY A 37 12.15 8.01 -1.28
CA GLY A 37 12.85 9.29 -1.13
C GLY A 37 12.43 10.06 0.12
N LYS A 38 11.14 9.99 0.49
CA LYS A 38 10.60 10.61 1.71
C LYS A 38 11.08 9.94 3.00
N VAL A 39 11.29 8.62 2.96
CA VAL A 39 11.91 7.86 4.06
C VAL A 39 13.43 8.10 4.11
N GLY A 40 14.06 8.34 2.97
CA GLY A 40 15.52 8.41 2.84
C GLY A 40 16.19 7.03 2.77
N ALA A 41 15.43 5.99 2.42
CA ALA A 41 15.92 4.62 2.36
C ALA A 41 16.43 4.22 0.96
N SER A 42 17.35 3.28 0.93
CA SER A 42 17.75 2.54 -0.25
C SER A 42 16.72 1.46 -0.62
N GLN A 43 16.81 0.95 -1.84
CA GLN A 43 15.99 -0.20 -2.27
C GLN A 43 16.27 -1.45 -1.42
N GLU A 44 17.52 -1.65 -0.97
CA GLU A 44 17.91 -2.81 -0.17
C GLU A 44 17.26 -2.78 1.21
N GLU A 45 17.24 -1.61 1.87
CA GLU A 45 16.64 -1.46 3.20
C GLU A 45 15.14 -1.75 3.19
N ILE A 46 14.39 -1.24 2.21
CA ILE A 46 12.95 -1.52 2.10
C ILE A 46 12.73 -2.98 1.69
N ALA A 47 13.50 -3.50 0.73
CA ALA A 47 13.39 -4.89 0.28
C ALA A 47 13.61 -5.87 1.43
N SER A 48 14.64 -5.65 2.25
CA SER A 48 14.95 -6.45 3.43
C SER A 48 13.80 -6.39 4.45
N ALA A 49 13.26 -5.20 4.71
CA ALA A 49 12.15 -5.02 5.66
C ALA A 49 10.87 -5.78 5.26
N VAL A 50 10.59 -5.90 3.96
CA VAL A 50 9.39 -6.62 3.45
C VAL A 50 9.69 -8.04 2.97
N GLY A 51 10.91 -8.54 3.21
CA GLY A 51 11.27 -9.94 2.96
C GLY A 51 11.45 -10.32 1.48
N ILE A 52 11.94 -9.40 0.64
CA ILE A 52 12.24 -9.66 -0.78
C ILE A 52 13.68 -9.24 -1.13
N SER A 53 14.18 -9.67 -2.28
CA SER A 53 15.48 -9.18 -2.78
C SER A 53 15.38 -7.76 -3.34
N ARG A 54 16.48 -7.01 -3.28
CA ARG A 54 16.59 -5.67 -3.90
C ARG A 54 16.25 -5.67 -5.39
N GLN A 55 16.66 -6.70 -6.14
CA GLN A 55 16.32 -6.82 -7.56
C GLN A 55 14.79 -6.93 -7.75
N THR A 56 14.12 -7.66 -6.86
CA THR A 56 12.66 -7.80 -6.88
C THR A 56 11.99 -6.46 -6.57
N TYR A 57 12.45 -5.73 -5.55
CA TYR A 57 11.97 -4.38 -5.24
C TYR A 57 12.20 -3.42 -6.42
N SER A 58 13.39 -3.45 -7.02
CA SER A 58 13.74 -2.64 -8.19
C SER A 58 12.83 -2.95 -9.38
N ALA A 59 12.43 -4.19 -9.60
CA ALA A 59 11.48 -4.54 -10.67
C ALA A 59 10.10 -3.91 -10.45
N TYR A 60 9.65 -3.79 -9.19
CA TYR A 60 8.41 -3.11 -8.84
C TYR A 60 8.50 -1.60 -9.01
N GLU A 61 9.57 -0.97 -8.50
CA GLU A 61 9.80 0.47 -8.63
C GLU A 61 9.91 0.91 -10.11
N ASN A 62 10.50 0.05 -10.96
CA ASN A 62 10.55 0.27 -12.41
C ASN A 62 9.29 -0.20 -13.17
N ARG A 63 8.30 -0.76 -12.46
CA ARG A 63 7.03 -1.27 -13.02
C ARG A 63 7.21 -2.34 -14.10
N THR A 64 8.32 -3.07 -14.09
CA THR A 64 8.57 -4.20 -15.00
C THR A 64 7.92 -5.49 -14.52
N ARG A 65 7.47 -5.50 -13.26
CA ARG A 65 6.72 -6.61 -12.65
C ARG A 65 5.55 -6.05 -11.83
N PRO A 66 4.36 -6.69 -11.86
CA PRO A 66 3.25 -6.29 -10.99
C PRO A 66 3.51 -6.70 -9.53
N ILE A 67 3.16 -5.83 -8.59
CA ILE A 67 3.25 -6.09 -7.14
C ILE A 67 2.16 -7.09 -6.74
N PRO A 68 2.50 -8.26 -6.14
CA PRO A 68 1.50 -9.15 -5.56
C PRO A 68 0.76 -8.49 -4.40
N TRP A 69 -0.54 -8.80 -4.23
CA TRP A 69 -1.38 -8.19 -3.18
C TRP A 69 -0.79 -8.29 -1.76
N SER A 70 -0.19 -9.44 -1.42
CA SER A 70 0.47 -9.63 -0.12
C SER A 70 1.62 -8.65 0.11
N LEU A 71 2.41 -8.38 -0.94
CA LEU A 71 3.51 -7.44 -0.86
C LEU A 71 3.01 -5.99 -0.85
N TYR A 72 1.94 -5.68 -1.58
CA TYR A 72 1.27 -4.38 -1.48
C TYR A 72 0.87 -4.09 -0.02
N LEU A 73 0.27 -5.05 0.69
CA LEU A 73 -0.09 -4.88 2.10
C LEU A 73 1.13 -4.70 3.01
N ALA A 74 2.22 -5.45 2.76
CA ALA A 74 3.46 -5.31 3.52
C ALA A 74 4.11 -3.93 3.33
N LEU A 75 4.17 -3.45 2.09
CA LEU A 75 4.68 -2.11 1.76
C LEU A 75 3.79 -1.01 2.33
N LEU A 76 2.46 -1.16 2.23
CA LEU A 76 1.50 -0.23 2.83
C LEU A 76 1.72 -0.11 4.34
N PHE A 77 1.87 -1.24 5.04
CA PHE A 77 2.18 -1.25 6.48
C PHE A 77 3.53 -0.59 6.79
N TYR A 78 4.57 -0.90 6.01
CA TYR A 78 5.89 -0.30 6.17
C TYR A 78 5.83 1.24 6.08
N PHE A 79 5.16 1.77 5.04
CA PHE A 79 5.05 3.22 4.86
C PHE A 79 4.07 3.89 5.83
N ASP A 80 3.02 3.20 6.28
CA ASP A 80 2.07 3.73 7.27
C ASP A 80 2.70 3.88 8.66
N TYR A 81 3.65 3.01 9.00
CA TYR A 81 4.34 3.04 10.28
C TYR A 81 5.34 4.20 10.41
N ILE A 82 5.79 4.78 9.29
CA ILE A 82 6.76 5.86 9.27
C ILE A 82 6.01 7.21 9.22
N PRO A 83 6.20 8.12 10.19
CA PRO A 83 5.42 9.35 10.28
C PRO A 83 5.45 10.24 9.03
N SER A 84 6.58 10.28 8.32
CA SER A 84 6.75 11.11 7.13
C SER A 84 5.98 10.60 5.91
N THR A 85 5.74 9.28 5.84
CA THR A 85 4.99 8.64 4.74
C THR A 85 3.55 8.30 5.13
N HIS A 86 3.22 8.20 6.42
CA HIS A 86 1.86 7.98 6.93
C HIS A 86 0.82 8.93 6.32
N TYR A 87 1.12 10.23 6.32
CA TYR A 87 0.22 11.23 5.73
C TYR A 87 0.24 11.19 4.20
N MET A 88 1.41 10.92 3.61
CA MET A 88 1.60 10.91 2.16
C MET A 88 0.78 9.79 1.49
N ILE A 89 0.78 8.58 2.05
CA ILE A 89 0.02 7.46 1.46
C ILE A 89 -1.50 7.67 1.51
N ARG A 90 -2.02 8.46 2.45
CA ARG A 90 -3.44 8.87 2.51
C ARG A 90 -3.77 9.93 1.48
N GLN A 91 -2.89 10.93 1.33
CA GLN A 91 -3.05 11.98 0.30
C GLN A 91 -2.99 11.41 -1.12
N LEU A 92 -2.20 10.37 -1.33
CA LEU A 92 -2.08 9.65 -2.60
C LEU A 92 -3.20 8.61 -2.81
N GLU A 93 -4.16 8.52 -1.87
CA GLU A 93 -5.27 7.56 -1.89
C GLU A 93 -4.79 6.11 -2.08
N LEU A 94 -3.61 5.77 -1.55
CA LEU A 94 -3.02 4.44 -1.66
C LEU A 94 -3.64 3.46 -0.68
N PHE A 95 -4.45 3.92 0.28
CA PHE A 95 -5.16 3.08 1.22
C PHE A 95 -6.42 2.47 0.59
N PRO A 96 -6.64 1.15 0.76
CA PRO A 96 -7.90 0.54 0.37
C PRO A 96 -9.03 1.12 1.25
N ASN A 97 -10.05 1.68 0.61
CA ASN A 97 -11.32 2.13 1.23
C ASN A 97 -11.34 3.45 2.01
N GLU A 98 -10.36 4.35 1.89
CA GLU A 98 -10.55 5.72 2.41
C GLU A 98 -11.75 6.41 1.73
N ARG A 99 -12.01 6.08 0.46
CA ARG A 99 -13.17 6.58 -0.30
C ARG A 99 -14.53 6.09 0.24
N SER A 100 -14.58 4.95 0.93
CA SER A 100 -15.86 4.34 1.35
C SER A 100 -16.48 4.99 2.59
N TYR A 101 -15.74 5.82 3.32
CA TYR A 101 -16.25 6.57 4.47
C TYR A 101 -16.73 7.99 4.12
N GLY A 102 -16.45 8.47 2.91
CA GLY A 102 -16.78 9.84 2.47
C GLY A 102 -17.99 9.97 1.55
N ASN A 103 -18.38 8.93 0.80
CA ASN A 103 -19.44 9.03 -0.21
C ASN A 103 -20.45 7.88 -0.10
N LYS A 104 -21.19 7.83 1.01
CA LYS A 104 -22.53 7.24 1.06
C LYS A 104 -23.54 8.35 1.36
N THR A 105 -23.75 9.22 0.38
CA THR A 105 -24.98 10.00 0.23
C THR A 105 -25.82 9.38 -0.85
#